data_AF-A0A0L0LY76-F1
#
_entry.id   AF-A0A0L0LY76-F1
#
_cell.length_a   1.000
_cell.length_b   1.000
_cell.length_c   1.000
_cell.angle_alpha   90.00
_cell.angle_beta   90.00
_cell.angle_gamma   90.00
#
_symmetry.space_group_name_H-M   'P 1'
#
loop_
_entity.id
_entity.type
_entity.pdbx_description
1 polymer ?
#
loop_
_entity_poly.entity_id
_entity_poly.type
_entity_poly.pdbx_seq_one_letter_code
_entity_poly.pdbx_strand_id
1 'polypeptide(L)'
;MRNKFAVIWIWLFIFPLAFDFKGAETASKAIQILLVVPAIGASCALLLIAPRFACRSKLRTTITFLLLLTIVGSIATQVLQGNDSGNYMRVILPFLLLLLGYFVGCRPWESQRLEQIERAMYWSMIASLIFSFVFGLATSGGGLADVRFRIVSVQFLSLQALLLHEFVIARRITKFTVLLFLATIVIELLSVTRSLLVGSVLLFAYATWLAAPSVRHLFAAGLRTLAVAALLGAMVAGAAIFMPSVAEHWEQRMSFAKDTESGRDPTTITRLAEMKDQYDQTMSSALSIAVGQGYGHDYR
;
A
#
# COMPACT_ATOMS: atom_id res chain seq x y z
N MET A 1 29.24 -10.70 12.13
CA MET A 1 30.07 -10.70 10.89
C MET A 1 29.80 -9.43 10.10
N ARG A 2 30.80 -8.56 9.92
CA ARG A 2 30.61 -7.15 9.48
C ARG A 2 30.71 -7.02 7.95
N ASN A 3 29.76 -7.58 7.20
CA ASN A 3 29.71 -7.38 5.75
C ASN A 3 29.39 -5.90 5.44
N LYS A 4 30.40 -5.12 5.03
CA LYS A 4 30.24 -3.68 4.75
C LYS A 4 29.23 -3.40 3.62
N PHE A 5 29.07 -4.35 2.69
CA PHE A 5 28.19 -4.20 1.53
C PHE A 5 26.71 -4.49 1.82
N ALA A 6 26.36 -4.96 3.02
CA ALA A 6 24.96 -5.22 3.39
C ALA A 6 24.06 -3.99 3.22
N VAL A 7 24.59 -2.77 3.39
CA VAL A 7 23.83 -1.53 3.16
C VAL A 7 23.35 -1.44 1.72
N ILE A 8 24.23 -1.73 0.76
CA ILE A 8 23.89 -1.67 -0.68
C ILE A 8 22.80 -2.70 -0.99
N TRP A 9 22.92 -3.91 -0.43
CA TRP A 9 21.89 -4.94 -0.60
C TRP A 9 20.55 -4.55 0.01
N ILE A 10 20.52 -3.88 1.16
CA ILE A 10 19.28 -3.36 1.77
C ILE A 10 18.61 -2.35 0.83
N TRP A 11 19.37 -1.40 0.29
CA TRP A 11 18.82 -0.40 -0.64
C TRP A 11 18.34 -1.02 -1.95
N LEU A 12 19.11 -1.92 -2.55
CA LEU A 12 18.71 -2.63 -3.77
C LEU A 12 17.51 -3.54 -3.55
N PHE A 13 17.30 -4.04 -2.33
CA PHE A 13 16.14 -4.86 -1.99
C PHE A 13 14.85 -4.03 -1.88
N ILE A 14 14.91 -2.84 -1.26
CA ILE A 14 13.71 -2.08 -0.88
C ILE A 14 13.39 -0.96 -1.88
N PHE A 15 14.40 -0.21 -2.31
CA PHE A 15 14.20 1.01 -3.10
C PHE A 15 13.55 0.78 -4.46
N PRO A 16 13.92 -0.26 -5.24
CA PRO A 16 13.25 -0.52 -6.52
C PRO A 16 11.74 -0.76 -6.38
N LEU A 17 11.31 -1.31 -5.24
CA LEU A 17 9.89 -1.60 -4.95
C LEU A 17 9.08 -0.33 -4.63
N ALA A 18 9.72 0.83 -4.49
CA ALA A 18 9.05 2.11 -4.32
C ALA A 18 8.33 2.58 -5.60
N PHE A 19 8.80 2.12 -6.76
CA PHE A 19 8.37 2.59 -8.08
C PHE A 19 7.26 1.69 -8.63
N ASP A 20 6.02 2.05 -8.32
CA ASP A 20 4.83 1.35 -8.79
C ASP A 20 4.28 1.98 -10.08
N PHE A 21 4.44 1.26 -11.20
CA PHE A 21 3.90 1.68 -12.49
C PHE A 21 2.46 1.19 -12.65
N LYS A 22 1.50 2.07 -12.42
CA LYS A 22 0.07 1.79 -12.58
C LYS A 22 -0.32 1.66 -14.06
N GLY A 23 -0.46 0.42 -14.54
CA GLY A 23 -1.01 0.09 -15.85
C GLY A 23 -0.09 -0.82 -16.69
N ALA A 24 -0.69 -1.76 -17.43
CA ALA A 24 0.02 -2.75 -18.23
C ALA A 24 0.78 -2.16 -19.44
N GLU A 25 0.40 -0.97 -19.90
CA GLU A 25 0.97 -0.31 -21.09
C GLU A 25 1.94 0.84 -20.77
N THR A 26 1.95 1.32 -19.52
CA THR A 26 2.61 2.59 -19.16
C THR A 26 4.10 2.47 -18.85
N ALA A 27 4.62 1.26 -18.63
CA ALA A 27 6.04 1.03 -18.39
C ALA A 27 6.57 -0.02 -19.36
N SER A 28 7.75 0.23 -19.93
CA SER A 28 8.42 -0.80 -20.73
C SER A 28 8.67 -2.02 -19.84
N LYS A 29 8.42 -3.22 -20.39
CA LYS A 29 8.69 -4.51 -19.71
C LYS A 29 10.12 -4.55 -19.14
N ALA A 30 11.06 -3.88 -19.80
CA ALA A 30 12.45 -3.75 -19.38
C ALA A 30 12.61 -3.02 -18.03
N ILE A 31 11.86 -1.94 -17.76
CA ILE A 31 11.94 -1.20 -16.49
C ILE A 31 11.43 -2.08 -15.34
N GLN A 32 10.32 -2.79 -15.52
CA GLN A 32 9.80 -3.71 -14.50
C GLN A 32 10.82 -4.80 -14.17
N ILE A 33 11.47 -5.39 -15.19
CA ILE A 33 12.55 -6.36 -15.00
C ILE A 33 13.72 -5.73 -14.24
N LEU A 34 14.13 -4.51 -14.62
CA LEU A 34 15.24 -3.79 -13.99
C LEU A 34 14.96 -3.43 -12.53
N LEU A 35 13.70 -3.31 -12.11
CA LEU A 35 13.34 -3.07 -10.71
C LEU A 35 13.24 -4.39 -9.92
N VAL A 36 12.63 -5.41 -10.52
CA VAL A 36 12.34 -6.68 -9.84
C VAL A 36 13.58 -7.56 -9.69
N VAL A 37 14.38 -7.73 -10.76
CA VAL A 37 15.53 -8.65 -10.73
C VAL A 37 16.57 -8.25 -9.69
N PRO A 38 16.98 -6.96 -9.58
CA PRO A 38 17.87 -6.54 -8.51
C PRO A 38 17.27 -6.71 -7.12
N ALA A 39 15.96 -6.48 -6.93
CA ALA A 39 15.32 -6.70 -5.64
C ALA A 39 15.37 -8.18 -5.23
N ILE A 40 15.09 -9.10 -6.16
CA ILE A 40 15.22 -10.55 -5.93
C ILE A 40 16.68 -10.91 -5.62
N GLY A 41 17.63 -10.48 -6.46
CA GLY A 41 19.05 -10.77 -6.26
C GLY A 41 19.58 -10.25 -4.92
N ALA A 42 19.19 -9.02 -4.55
CA ALA A 42 19.53 -8.42 -3.27
C ALA A 42 18.89 -9.16 -2.09
N SER A 43 17.63 -9.60 -2.21
CA SER A 43 16.98 -10.42 -1.17
C SER A 43 17.71 -11.74 -0.94
N CYS A 44 18.14 -12.42 -2.02
CA CYS A 44 18.95 -13.64 -1.91
C CYS A 44 20.29 -13.36 -1.23
N ALA A 45 20.99 -12.28 -1.62
CA ALA A 45 22.23 -11.87 -0.97
C ALA A 45 22.02 -11.58 0.53
N LEU A 46 20.95 -10.87 0.89
CA LEU A 46 20.58 -10.60 2.28
C LEU A 46 20.33 -11.88 3.06
N LEU A 47 19.63 -12.86 2.48
CA LEU A 47 19.35 -14.15 3.13
C LEU A 47 20.62 -14.99 3.37
N LEU A 48 21.61 -14.90 2.48
CA LEU A 48 22.88 -15.59 2.61
C LEU A 48 23.76 -14.99 3.71
N ILE A 49 23.74 -13.67 3.87
CA ILE A 49 24.52 -12.97 4.91
C ILE A 49 23.79 -12.87 6.24
N ALA A 50 22.48 -13.10 6.26
CA ALA A 50 21.66 -12.94 7.44
C ALA A 50 22.04 -13.96 8.53
N PRO A 51 22.09 -13.53 9.80
CA PRO A 51 22.29 -14.46 10.91
C PRO A 51 21.14 -15.47 10.99
N ARG A 52 21.42 -16.63 11.60
CA ARG A 52 20.42 -17.68 11.81
C ARG A 52 20.03 -17.70 13.28
N PHE A 53 18.74 -17.92 13.55
CA PHE A 53 18.30 -18.21 14.91
C PHE A 53 18.87 -19.56 15.35
N ALA A 54 19.37 -19.63 16.58
CA ALA A 54 19.77 -20.89 17.20
C ALA A 54 18.54 -21.80 17.42
N CYS A 55 17.41 -21.21 17.83
CA CYS A 55 16.18 -21.93 18.12
C CYS A 55 15.14 -21.77 17.00
N ARG A 56 14.33 -22.82 16.79
CA ARG A 56 13.19 -22.79 15.86
C ARG A 56 11.97 -22.17 16.55
N SER A 57 11.36 -21.18 15.91
CA SER A 57 10.06 -20.63 16.33
C SER A 57 8.93 -21.41 15.66
N LYS A 58 7.99 -21.95 16.44
CA LYS A 58 6.81 -22.67 15.91
C LYS A 58 5.97 -21.77 15.01
N LEU A 59 5.70 -20.54 15.45
CA LEU A 59 4.92 -19.55 14.70
C LEU A 59 5.56 -19.26 13.34
N ARG A 60 6.88 -19.02 13.31
CA ARG A 60 7.61 -18.77 12.05
C ARG A 60 7.50 -19.98 11.12
N THR A 61 7.64 -21.19 11.63
CA THR A 61 7.51 -22.41 10.83
C THR A 61 6.10 -22.53 10.24
N THR A 62 5.06 -22.28 11.03
CA THR A 62 3.67 -22.32 10.58
C THR A 62 3.41 -21.26 9.51
N ILE A 63 3.80 -20.00 9.73
CA ILE A 63 3.60 -18.93 8.74
C ILE A 63 4.37 -19.23 7.45
N THR A 64 5.63 -19.66 7.55
CA THR A 64 6.42 -20.08 6.39
C THR A 64 5.73 -21.20 5.62
N PHE A 65 5.21 -22.21 6.32
CA PHE A 65 4.50 -23.32 5.70
C PHE A 65 3.24 -22.84 4.98
N LEU A 66 2.42 -21.99 5.61
CA LEU A 66 1.22 -21.43 5.00
C LEU A 66 1.55 -20.61 3.75
N LEU A 67 2.54 -19.72 3.81
CA LEU A 67 2.96 -18.92 2.66
C LEU A 67 3.46 -19.80 1.50
N LEU A 68 4.28 -20.81 1.80
CA LEU A 68 4.76 -21.75 0.79
C LEU A 68 3.62 -22.60 0.22
N LEU A 69 2.69 -23.06 1.05
CA LEU A 69 1.52 -23.81 0.61
C LEU A 69 0.64 -22.96 -0.30
N THR A 70 0.44 -21.68 0.02
CA THR A 70 -0.31 -20.75 -0.82
C THR A 70 0.37 -20.54 -2.17
N ILE A 71 1.67 -20.22 -2.18
CA ILE A 71 2.41 -19.92 -3.41
C ILE A 71 2.59 -21.17 -4.28
N VAL A 72 3.09 -22.27 -3.70
CA VAL A 72 3.31 -23.53 -4.44
C VAL A 72 1.98 -24.19 -4.79
N GLY A 73 1.01 -24.17 -3.88
CA GLY A 73 -0.33 -24.70 -4.13
C GLY A 73 -1.07 -23.95 -5.24
N SER A 74 -0.83 -22.64 -5.40
CA SER A 74 -1.42 -21.88 -6.50
C SER A 74 -1.00 -22.40 -7.88
N ILE A 75 0.18 -23.05 -8.02
CA ILE A 75 0.62 -23.70 -9.26
C ILE A 75 -0.34 -24.85 -9.62
N ALA A 76 -0.78 -25.64 -8.64
CA ALA A 76 -1.72 -26.73 -8.91
C ALA A 76 -3.05 -26.19 -9.43
N THR A 77 -3.60 -25.14 -8.80
CA THR A 77 -4.84 -24.49 -9.25
C THR A 77 -4.69 -23.89 -10.65
N GLN A 78 -3.54 -23.28 -10.94
CA GLN A 78 -3.22 -22.71 -12.25
C GLN A 78 -3.22 -23.77 -13.36
N VAL A 79 -2.58 -24.93 -13.11
CA VAL A 79 -2.49 -26.02 -14.09
C VAL A 79 -3.85 -26.68 -14.30
N LEU A 80 -4.61 -26.89 -13.21
CA LEU A 80 -5.93 -27.52 -13.29
C LEU A 80 -6.97 -26.66 -14.02
N GLN A 81 -6.90 -25.33 -13.87
CA GLN A 81 -7.84 -24.40 -14.50
C GLN A 81 -7.42 -23.93 -15.90
N GLY A 82 -6.20 -24.22 -16.35
CA GLY A 82 -5.74 -23.87 -17.70
C GLY A 82 -5.62 -22.35 -17.94
N ASN A 83 -5.39 -21.58 -16.87
CA ASN A 83 -5.27 -20.12 -16.90
C ASN A 83 -4.06 -19.64 -17.73
N ASP A 84 -4.12 -18.39 -18.18
CA ASP A 84 -3.00 -17.76 -18.89
C ASP A 84 -1.74 -17.65 -18.00
N SER A 85 -0.63 -18.16 -18.52
CA SER A 85 0.65 -18.18 -17.79
C SER A 85 1.24 -16.79 -17.55
N GLY A 86 0.98 -15.85 -18.46
CA GLY A 86 1.45 -14.47 -18.34
C GLY A 86 0.73 -13.73 -17.21
N ASN A 87 -0.60 -13.87 -17.14
CA ASN A 87 -1.42 -13.32 -16.07
C ASN A 87 -1.07 -13.94 -14.72
N TYR A 88 -0.91 -15.26 -14.66
CA TYR A 88 -0.45 -15.92 -13.43
C TYR A 88 0.90 -15.40 -12.95
N MET A 89 1.88 -15.25 -13.86
CA MET A 89 3.20 -14.73 -13.48
C MET A 89 3.14 -13.30 -12.95
N ARG A 90 2.25 -12.46 -13.50
CA ARG A 90 2.01 -11.10 -13.01
C ARG A 90 1.41 -11.10 -11.61
N VAL A 91 0.45 -11.98 -11.36
CA VAL A 91 -0.25 -12.05 -10.06
C VAL A 91 0.61 -12.69 -8.98
N ILE A 92 1.39 -13.74 -9.29
CA ILE A 92 2.22 -14.44 -8.29
C ILE A 92 3.45 -13.62 -7.86
N LEU A 93 3.94 -12.72 -8.72
CA LEU A 93 5.17 -11.95 -8.46
C LEU A 93 5.12 -11.14 -7.16
N PRO A 94 4.08 -10.33 -6.86
CA PRO A 94 3.93 -9.69 -5.56
C PRO A 94 3.98 -10.64 -4.36
N PHE A 95 3.41 -11.85 -4.47
CA PHE A 95 3.46 -12.86 -3.41
C PHE A 95 4.86 -13.43 -3.22
N LEU A 96 5.62 -13.61 -4.30
CA LEU A 96 7.03 -14.01 -4.23
C LEU A 96 7.88 -12.92 -3.56
N LEU A 97 7.68 -11.66 -3.92
CA LEU A 97 8.36 -10.53 -3.29
C LEU A 97 7.99 -10.40 -1.80
N LEU A 98 6.72 -10.63 -1.46
CA LEU A 98 6.26 -10.71 -0.08
C LEU A 98 6.96 -11.84 0.68
N LEU A 99 7.06 -13.04 0.10
CA LEU A 99 7.74 -14.18 0.71
C LEU A 99 9.23 -13.88 0.95
N LEU A 100 9.91 -13.28 -0.03
CA LEU A 100 11.30 -12.86 0.11
C LEU A 100 11.46 -11.82 1.21
N GLY A 101 10.59 -10.81 1.24
CA GLY A 101 10.58 -9.80 2.30
C GLY A 101 10.30 -10.38 3.68
N TYR A 102 9.36 -11.33 3.78
CA TYR A 102 9.10 -12.07 5.00
C TYR A 102 10.35 -12.86 5.46
N PHE A 103 11.03 -13.55 4.55
CA PHE A 103 12.25 -14.29 4.90
C PHE A 103 13.40 -13.37 5.32
N VAL A 104 13.57 -12.22 4.67
CA VAL A 104 14.58 -11.23 5.05
C VAL A 104 14.23 -10.61 6.40
N GLY A 105 12.98 -10.21 6.62
CA GLY A 105 12.50 -9.59 7.86
C GLY A 105 12.51 -10.54 9.06
N CYS A 106 12.26 -11.83 8.86
CA CYS A 106 12.27 -12.85 9.92
C CYS A 106 13.67 -13.30 10.34
N ARG A 107 14.72 -12.55 10.01
CA ARG A 107 16.11 -12.84 10.45
C ARG A 107 16.47 -11.99 11.67
N PRO A 108 17.31 -12.51 12.59
CA PRO A 108 17.70 -11.81 13.81
C PRO A 108 18.79 -10.78 13.50
N TRP A 109 18.43 -9.72 12.78
CA TRP A 109 19.36 -8.66 12.43
C TRP A 109 19.87 -7.92 13.67
N GLU A 110 21.15 -7.57 13.67
CA GLU A 110 21.72 -6.67 14.67
C GLU A 110 21.03 -5.29 14.59
N SER A 111 20.93 -4.57 15.71
CA SER A 111 20.22 -3.28 15.81
C SER A 111 20.65 -2.27 14.74
N GLN A 112 21.95 -2.18 14.45
CA GLN A 112 22.48 -1.31 13.41
C GLN A 112 21.94 -1.65 12.00
N ARG A 113 21.67 -2.93 11.72
CA ARG A 113 21.09 -3.36 10.44
C ARG A 113 19.61 -3.10 10.37
N LEU A 114 18.90 -3.27 11.48
CA LEU A 114 17.49 -2.89 11.59
C LEU A 114 17.32 -1.40 11.31
N GLU A 115 18.15 -0.54 11.90
CA GLU A 115 18.14 0.91 11.62
C GLU A 115 18.38 1.22 10.13
N GLN A 116 19.27 0.47 9.47
CA GLN A 116 19.51 0.63 8.03
C GLN A 116 18.31 0.19 7.18
N ILE A 117 17.66 -0.91 7.55
CA ILE A 117 16.44 -1.39 6.90
C ILE A 117 15.31 -0.37 7.08
N GLU A 118 15.08 0.09 8.31
CA GLU A 118 14.08 1.12 8.63
C GLU A 118 14.33 2.41 7.84
N ARG A 119 15.58 2.87 7.78
CA ARG A 119 15.96 4.04 6.97
C ARG A 119 15.66 3.82 5.49
N ALA A 120 16.01 2.67 4.94
CA ALA A 120 15.74 2.35 3.54
C ALA A 120 14.22 2.29 3.28
N MET A 121 13.43 1.69 4.18
CA MET A 121 11.97 1.68 4.10
C MET A 121 11.40 3.10 4.10
N TYR A 122 11.82 3.94 5.06
CA TYR A 122 11.34 5.32 5.18
C TYR A 122 11.59 6.15 3.92
N TRP A 123 12.81 6.11 3.40
CA TRP A 123 13.14 6.83 2.16
C TRP A 123 12.47 6.22 0.93
N SER A 124 12.24 4.91 0.91
CA SER A 124 11.49 4.26 -0.18
C SER A 124 10.01 4.65 -0.16
N MET A 125 9.39 4.81 1.01
CA MET A 125 8.04 5.35 1.13
C MET A 125 7.95 6.79 0.62
N ILE A 126 8.92 7.64 0.95
CA ILE A 126 8.99 9.01 0.43
C ILE A 126 9.18 9.00 -1.09
N ALA A 127 10.11 8.18 -1.60
CA ALA A 127 10.36 8.05 -3.03
C ALA A 127 9.10 7.56 -3.76
N SER A 128 8.36 6.61 -3.18
CA SER A 128 7.10 6.11 -3.71
C SER A 128 6.02 7.19 -3.77
N LEU A 129 5.92 8.03 -2.72
CA LEU A 129 5.00 9.16 -2.69
C LEU A 129 5.33 10.16 -3.81
N ILE A 130 6.59 10.59 -3.91
CA ILE A 130 7.05 11.55 -4.91
C ILE A 130 6.85 10.97 -6.32
N PHE A 131 7.27 9.73 -6.53
CA PHE A 131 7.12 9.06 -7.82
C PHE A 131 5.67 8.93 -8.23
N SER A 132 4.78 8.42 -7.36
CA SER A 132 3.36 8.27 -7.67
C SER A 132 2.71 9.62 -8.00
N PHE A 133 3.08 10.67 -7.27
CA PHE A 133 2.58 12.02 -7.51
C PHE A 133 3.07 12.59 -8.85
N VAL A 134 4.39 12.58 -9.10
CA VAL A 134 4.99 13.13 -10.33
C VAL A 134 4.58 12.31 -11.55
N PHE A 135 4.65 10.98 -11.47
CA PHE A 135 4.24 10.08 -12.55
C PHE A 135 2.75 10.24 -12.85
N GLY A 136 1.91 10.34 -11.82
CA GLY A 136 0.49 10.62 -11.95
C GLY A 136 0.23 11.94 -12.67
N LEU A 137 0.95 13.00 -12.32
CA LEU A 137 0.83 14.30 -13.01
C LEU A 137 1.30 14.22 -14.47
N ALA A 138 2.43 13.58 -14.73
CA ALA A 138 3.04 13.52 -16.05
C ALA A 138 2.24 12.66 -17.05
N THR A 139 1.61 11.58 -16.60
CA THR A 139 0.88 10.65 -17.49
C THR A 139 -0.56 11.02 -17.76
N SER A 140 -1.16 11.95 -17.01
CA SER A 140 -2.60 12.24 -17.07
C SER A 140 -2.97 13.39 -18.02
N GLY A 141 -2.11 13.75 -18.96
CA GLY A 141 -2.43 14.76 -20.00
C GLY A 141 -2.78 16.16 -19.49
N GLY A 142 -2.53 16.47 -18.21
CA GLY A 142 -2.78 17.78 -17.58
C GLY A 142 -4.14 17.95 -16.89
N GLY A 143 -5.08 17.01 -17.02
CA GLY A 143 -6.39 17.08 -16.38
C GLY A 143 -6.37 16.56 -14.93
N LEU A 144 -6.66 17.43 -13.95
CA LEU A 144 -6.79 17.06 -12.52
C LEU A 144 -7.78 15.89 -12.27
N ALA A 145 -8.74 15.70 -13.17
CA ALA A 145 -9.75 14.64 -13.11
C ALA A 145 -9.19 13.21 -13.32
N ASP A 146 -8.09 13.05 -14.06
CA ASP A 146 -7.46 11.74 -14.31
C ASP A 146 -6.25 11.49 -13.40
N VAL A 147 -5.52 12.56 -13.07
CA VAL A 147 -4.38 12.57 -12.14
C VAL A 147 -4.73 11.93 -10.79
N ARG A 148 -5.90 12.28 -10.25
CA ARG A 148 -6.35 11.91 -8.89
C ARG A 148 -6.45 10.41 -8.62
N PHE A 149 -6.62 9.57 -9.64
CA PHE A 149 -6.65 8.11 -9.48
C PHE A 149 -5.25 7.48 -9.44
N ARG A 150 -4.23 8.23 -9.87
CA ARG A 150 -2.85 7.73 -10.03
C ARG A 150 -1.88 8.27 -8.97
N ILE A 151 -2.13 9.45 -8.40
CA ILE A 151 -1.21 10.15 -7.47
C ILE A 151 -0.98 9.49 -6.11
N VAL A 152 -1.90 8.64 -5.64
CA VAL A 152 -1.78 8.01 -4.32
C VAL A 152 -0.83 6.82 -4.39
N SER A 153 0.26 6.85 -3.61
CA SER A 153 1.15 5.71 -3.42
C SER A 153 0.47 4.58 -2.66
N VAL A 154 0.79 3.33 -2.98
CA VAL A 154 0.32 2.15 -2.24
C VAL A 154 0.75 2.19 -0.77
N GLN A 155 1.87 2.85 -0.46
CA GLN A 155 2.43 2.94 0.89
C GLN A 155 1.99 4.22 1.64
N PHE A 156 1.02 4.95 1.09
CA PHE A 156 0.60 6.26 1.60
C PHE A 156 0.17 6.24 3.07
N LEU A 157 -0.75 5.34 3.43
CA LEU A 157 -1.23 5.20 4.81
C LEU A 157 -0.12 4.71 5.76
N SER A 158 0.79 3.86 5.28
CA SER A 158 1.96 3.41 6.07
C SER A 158 2.89 4.57 6.41
N LEU A 159 3.13 5.47 5.45
CA LEU A 159 3.93 6.67 5.69
C LEU A 159 3.24 7.62 6.69
N GLN A 160 1.93 7.85 6.55
CA GLN A 160 1.17 8.65 7.52
C GLN A 160 1.20 8.02 8.92
N ALA A 161 1.04 6.70 9.04
CA ALA A 161 1.13 6.00 10.32
C ALA A 161 2.51 6.19 10.99
N LEU A 162 3.60 6.11 10.23
CA LEU A 162 4.95 6.36 10.74
C LEU A 162 5.15 7.81 11.19
N LEU A 163 4.66 8.79 10.42
CA LEU A 163 4.75 10.19 10.79
C LEU A 163 3.93 10.49 12.06
N LEU A 164 2.76 9.88 12.19
CA LEU A 164 1.94 9.98 13.40
C LEU A 164 2.61 9.34 14.60
N HIS A 165 3.26 8.19 14.43
CA HIS A 165 4.08 7.59 15.47
C HIS A 165 5.19 8.57 15.93
N GLU A 166 5.91 9.20 15.00
CA GLU A 166 6.95 10.17 15.32
C GLU A 166 6.40 11.39 16.08
N PHE A 167 5.22 11.91 15.72
CA PHE A 167 4.63 13.07 16.37
C PHE A 167 4.01 12.76 17.73
N VAL A 168 3.25 11.67 17.81
CA VAL A 168 2.36 11.39 18.93
C VAL A 168 3.07 10.56 20.01
N ILE A 169 3.81 9.53 19.59
CA ILE A 169 4.48 8.58 20.49
C ILE A 169 5.91 9.03 20.76
N ALA A 170 6.73 9.19 19.72
CA ALA A 170 8.14 9.56 19.88
C ALA A 170 8.34 11.05 20.22
N ARG A 171 7.33 11.89 19.96
CA ARG A 171 7.36 13.36 20.13
C ARG A 171 8.52 14.05 19.40
N ARG A 172 8.96 13.47 18.28
CA ARG A 172 10.06 13.95 17.42
C ARG A 172 9.49 14.77 16.28
N ILE A 173 9.15 16.01 16.58
CA ILE A 173 8.63 16.95 15.58
C ILE A 173 9.79 17.69 14.94
N THR A 174 10.04 17.43 13.66
CA THR A 174 11.04 18.16 12.86
C THR A 174 10.32 18.93 11.75
N LYS A 175 10.93 20.04 11.27
CA LYS A 175 10.36 20.80 10.15
C LYS A 175 10.12 19.91 8.92
N PHE A 176 11.04 18.98 8.66
CA PHE A 176 10.93 18.03 7.56
C PHE A 176 9.74 17.08 7.71
N THR A 177 9.59 16.44 8.88
CA THR A 177 8.49 15.49 9.11
C THR A 177 7.13 16.19 9.07
N VAL A 178 7.02 17.42 9.59
CA VAL A 178 5.80 18.24 9.48
C VAL A 178 5.49 18.58 8.02
N LEU A 179 6.48 19.03 7.25
CA LEU A 179 6.29 19.35 5.83
C LEU A 179 5.85 18.12 5.02
N LEU A 180 6.49 16.97 5.29
CA LEU A 180 6.13 15.71 4.64
C LEU A 180 4.71 15.28 5.00
N PHE A 181 4.29 15.45 6.25
CA PHE A 181 2.93 15.16 6.67
C PHE A 181 1.91 16.12 6.04
N LEU A 182 2.21 17.42 5.95
CA LEU A 182 1.35 18.36 5.23
C LEU A 182 1.25 17.99 3.74
N ALA A 183 2.35 17.54 3.13
CA ALA A 183 2.34 17.07 1.76
C ALA A 183 1.44 15.83 1.58
N THR A 184 1.41 14.88 2.52
CA THR A 184 0.47 13.76 2.45
C THR A 184 -0.97 14.26 2.53
N ILE A 185 -1.32 15.15 3.46
CA ILE A 185 -2.66 15.74 3.54
C ILE A 185 -3.07 16.45 2.24
N VAL A 186 -2.17 17.23 1.63
CA VAL A 186 -2.46 17.89 0.35
C VAL A 186 -2.73 16.86 -0.75
N ILE A 187 -1.89 15.84 -0.88
CA ILE A 187 -2.08 14.75 -1.86
C ILE A 187 -3.40 14.02 -1.61
N GLU A 188 -3.74 13.78 -0.34
CA GLU A 188 -4.98 13.14 0.06
C GLU A 188 -6.21 13.95 -0.33
N LEU A 189 -6.20 15.27 -0.12
CA LEU A 189 -7.27 16.17 -0.53
C LEU A 189 -7.41 16.24 -2.06
N LEU A 190 -6.30 16.20 -2.79
CA LEU A 190 -6.32 16.12 -4.25
C LEU A 190 -6.81 14.75 -4.75
N SER A 191 -6.61 13.70 -3.98
CA SER A 191 -7.12 12.37 -4.28
C SER A 191 -8.60 12.29 -3.92
N VAL A 192 -9.48 12.03 -4.89
CA VAL A 192 -10.94 11.94 -4.62
C VAL A 192 -11.32 10.58 -4.00
N THR A 193 -10.43 10.03 -3.17
CA THR A 193 -10.53 8.69 -2.58
C THR A 193 -10.99 8.79 -1.14
N ARG A 194 -12.31 8.75 -0.93
CA ARG A 194 -12.97 8.88 0.38
C ARG A 194 -12.41 7.90 1.44
N SER A 195 -11.98 6.71 1.03
CA SER A 195 -11.43 5.70 1.94
C SER A 195 -10.07 6.08 2.54
N LEU A 196 -9.29 6.95 1.88
CA LEU A 196 -8.03 7.43 2.44
C LEU A 196 -8.28 8.36 3.62
N LEU A 197 -9.20 9.32 3.47
CA LEU A 197 -9.60 10.22 4.56
C LEU A 197 -10.08 9.46 5.79
N VAL A 198 -10.90 8.43 5.58
CA VAL A 198 -11.33 7.54 6.66
C VAL A 198 -10.13 6.80 7.26
N GLY A 199 -9.25 6.26 6.43
CA GLY A 199 -8.01 5.61 6.88
C GLY A 199 -7.13 6.53 7.74
N SER A 200 -6.91 7.76 7.31
CA SER A 200 -6.15 8.78 8.04
C SER A 200 -6.78 9.11 9.38
N VAL A 201 -8.10 9.35 9.40
CA VAL A 201 -8.85 9.60 10.66
C VAL A 201 -8.73 8.41 11.62
N LEU A 202 -8.86 7.19 11.12
CA LEU A 202 -8.69 5.98 11.94
C LEU A 202 -7.25 5.85 12.46
N LEU A 203 -6.24 6.14 11.65
CA LEU A 203 -4.84 6.16 12.08
C LEU A 203 -4.58 7.19 13.17
N PHE A 204 -5.16 8.38 13.04
CA PHE A 204 -5.10 9.42 14.09
C PHE A 204 -5.76 8.94 15.38
N ALA A 205 -6.98 8.39 15.29
CA ALA A 205 -7.69 7.85 16.44
C ALA A 205 -6.88 6.76 17.13
N TYR A 206 -6.29 5.85 16.36
CA TYR A 206 -5.45 4.77 16.85
C TYR A 206 -4.16 5.28 17.51
N ALA A 207 -3.43 6.19 16.86
CA ALA A 207 -2.22 6.80 17.43
C ALA A 207 -2.52 7.57 18.73
N THR A 208 -3.64 8.29 18.75
CA THR A 208 -4.13 9.03 19.92
C THR A 208 -4.48 8.08 21.07
N TRP A 209 -5.14 6.96 20.76
CA TRP A 209 -5.47 5.94 21.74
C TRP A 209 -4.22 5.30 22.34
N LEU A 210 -3.24 4.91 21.52
CA LEU A 210 -1.97 4.34 21.98
C LEU A 210 -1.16 5.28 22.87
N ALA A 211 -1.25 6.59 22.65
CA ALA A 211 -0.53 7.59 23.44
C ALA A 211 -1.27 8.07 24.70
N ALA A 212 -2.49 7.59 24.95
CA ALA A 212 -3.28 7.96 26.12
C ALA A 212 -3.07 6.95 27.27
N PRO A 213 -2.30 7.28 28.32
CA PRO A 213 -2.10 6.39 29.47
C PRO A 213 -3.34 6.23 30.36
N SER A 214 -4.41 7.01 30.14
CA SER A 214 -5.69 6.88 30.85
C SER A 214 -6.85 7.54 30.09
N VAL A 215 -8.09 7.21 30.48
CA VAL A 215 -9.33 7.76 29.87
C VAL A 215 -9.42 9.29 29.95
N ARG A 216 -8.87 9.92 31.00
CA ARG A 216 -8.77 11.38 31.09
C ARG A 216 -7.83 11.98 30.04
N HIS A 217 -6.73 11.28 29.75
CA HIS A 217 -5.80 11.68 28.68
C HIS A 217 -6.42 11.43 27.30
N LEU A 218 -7.31 10.45 27.16
CA LEU A 218 -8.09 10.22 25.95
C LEU A 218 -9.00 11.41 25.63
N PHE A 219 -9.67 12.02 26.62
CA PHE A 219 -10.48 13.22 26.43
C PHE A 219 -9.64 14.43 26.00
N ALA A 220 -8.51 14.68 26.66
CA ALA A 220 -7.60 15.76 26.29
C ALA A 220 -6.97 15.56 24.89
N ALA A 221 -6.68 14.31 24.54
CA ALA A 221 -6.17 13.96 23.23
C ALA A 221 -7.28 14.01 22.16
N GLY A 222 -8.53 13.70 22.52
CA GLY A 222 -9.71 13.89 21.70
C GLY A 222 -9.92 15.35 21.29
N LEU A 223 -9.63 16.31 22.18
CA LEU A 223 -9.66 17.74 21.83
C LEU A 223 -8.59 18.11 20.80
N ARG A 224 -7.39 17.50 20.87
CA ARG A 224 -6.35 17.68 19.83
C ARG A 224 -6.78 17.05 18.51
N THR A 225 -7.39 15.87 18.54
CA THR A 225 -7.96 15.24 17.35
C THR A 225 -9.06 16.11 16.74
N LEU A 226 -9.88 16.77 17.56
CA LEU A 226 -10.91 17.71 17.11
C LEU A 226 -10.29 18.97 16.50
N ALA A 227 -9.17 19.47 17.05
CA ALA A 227 -8.41 20.56 16.45
C ALA A 227 -7.75 20.17 15.11
N VAL A 228 -7.20 18.95 14.99
CA VAL A 228 -6.68 18.42 13.72
C VAL A 228 -7.83 18.23 12.72
N ALA A 229 -8.97 17.70 13.15
CA ALA A 229 -10.15 17.56 12.31
C ALA A 229 -10.69 18.91 11.84
N ALA A 230 -10.69 19.93 12.71
CA ALA A 230 -11.06 21.30 12.36
C ALA A 230 -10.05 21.92 11.37
N LEU A 231 -8.75 21.67 11.55
CA LEU A 231 -7.72 22.11 10.60
C LEU A 231 -7.90 21.42 9.24
N LEU A 232 -8.13 20.11 9.22
CA LEU A 232 -8.46 19.37 8.00
C LEU A 232 -9.73 19.92 7.35
N GLY A 233 -10.78 20.22 8.13
CA GLY A 233 -12.00 20.87 7.65
C GLY A 233 -11.74 22.26 7.06
N ALA A 234 -10.88 23.06 7.69
CA ALA A 234 -10.48 24.37 7.18
C ALA A 234 -9.66 24.25 5.88
N MET A 235 -8.79 23.23 5.78
CA MET A 235 -8.04 22.94 4.55
C MET A 235 -8.96 22.46 3.42
N VAL A 236 -9.98 21.65 3.73
CA VAL A 236 -11.03 21.23 2.79
C VAL A 236 -11.80 22.45 2.29
N ALA A 237 -12.24 23.33 3.20
CA ALA A 237 -12.93 24.57 2.84
C ALA A 237 -12.04 25.50 2.00
N GLY A 238 -10.77 25.63 2.36
CA GLY A 238 -9.78 26.38 1.58
C GLY A 238 -9.59 25.79 0.19
N ALA A 239 -9.43 24.47 0.07
CA ALA A 239 -9.31 23.78 -1.21
C ALA A 239 -10.56 24.00 -2.08
N ALA A 240 -11.77 23.98 -1.50
CA ALA A 240 -13.00 24.25 -2.24
C ALA A 240 -13.07 25.69 -2.78
N ILE A 241 -12.52 26.66 -2.04
CA ILE A 241 -12.45 28.07 -2.46
C ILE A 241 -11.41 28.26 -3.58
N PHE A 242 -10.21 27.69 -3.42
CA PHE A 242 -9.11 27.89 -4.36
C PHE A 242 -9.14 26.95 -5.58
N MET A 243 -9.86 25.83 -5.49
CA MET A 243 -9.99 24.83 -6.55
C MET A 243 -11.47 24.42 -6.72
N PRO A 244 -12.33 25.28 -7.29
CA PRO A 244 -13.78 25.04 -7.39
C PRO A 244 -14.13 23.75 -8.12
N SER A 245 -13.34 23.37 -9.13
CA SER A 245 -13.52 22.13 -9.89
C SER A 245 -13.37 20.85 -9.05
N VAL A 246 -12.64 20.90 -7.93
CA VAL A 246 -12.52 19.78 -6.98
C VAL A 246 -13.81 19.68 -6.15
N ALA A 247 -14.34 20.81 -5.70
CA ALA A 247 -15.57 20.89 -4.91
C ALA A 247 -16.80 20.45 -5.72
N GLU A 248 -16.94 20.94 -6.96
CA GLU A 248 -18.00 20.53 -7.88
C GLU A 248 -18.04 19.02 -8.06
N HIS A 249 -16.88 18.36 -8.14
CA HIS A 249 -16.81 16.91 -8.31
C HIS A 249 -17.12 16.12 -7.02
N TRP A 250 -16.77 16.69 -5.86
CA TRP A 250 -17.19 16.12 -4.56
C TRP A 250 -18.70 16.20 -4.41
N GLU A 251 -19.30 17.33 -4.76
CA GLU A 251 -20.74 17.52 -4.81
C GLU A 251 -21.38 16.53 -5.80
N GLN A 252 -20.84 16.43 -7.02
CA GLN A 252 -21.31 15.49 -8.04
C GLN A 252 -21.31 14.04 -7.52
N ARG A 253 -20.28 13.60 -6.80
CA ARG A 253 -20.25 12.25 -6.20
C ARG A 253 -21.11 12.11 -4.95
N MET A 254 -21.49 13.20 -4.27
CA MET A 254 -22.45 13.16 -3.17
C MET A 254 -23.89 13.16 -3.70
N SER A 255 -24.15 13.78 -4.85
CA SER A 255 -25.45 13.84 -5.52
C SER A 255 -25.72 12.63 -6.43
N PHE A 256 -24.72 12.02 -7.06
CA PHE A 256 -24.91 10.83 -7.91
C PHE A 256 -25.55 9.63 -7.18
N ALA A 257 -25.34 9.52 -5.86
CA ALA A 257 -26.02 8.52 -5.04
C ALA A 257 -27.50 8.85 -4.80
N LYS A 258 -27.91 10.11 -5.00
CA LYS A 258 -29.31 10.57 -4.88
C LYS A 258 -30.06 10.52 -6.21
N ASP A 259 -29.36 10.69 -7.34
CA ASP A 259 -29.98 10.85 -8.67
C ASP A 259 -30.06 9.55 -9.51
N THR A 260 -29.58 8.43 -8.98
CA THR A 260 -29.73 7.11 -9.63
C THR A 260 -31.01 6.42 -9.15
N GLU A 261 -31.75 5.77 -10.04
CA GLU A 261 -33.03 5.07 -9.73
C GLU A 261 -32.88 3.96 -8.65
N SER A 262 -31.65 3.44 -8.49
CA SER A 262 -31.26 2.49 -7.43
C SER A 262 -30.55 3.11 -6.22
N GLY A 263 -30.25 4.42 -6.26
CA GLY A 263 -29.50 5.15 -5.24
C GLY A 263 -28.03 4.73 -5.09
N ARG A 264 -27.42 4.14 -6.13
CA ARG A 264 -26.06 3.55 -6.09
C ARG A 264 -25.14 4.20 -7.12
N ASP A 265 -23.94 4.57 -6.69
CA ASP A 265 -22.84 5.06 -7.53
C ASP A 265 -22.51 4.03 -8.63
N PRO A 266 -22.31 4.43 -9.90
CA PRO A 266 -21.83 3.57 -10.98
C PRO A 266 -20.63 2.69 -10.59
N THR A 267 -19.71 3.21 -9.78
CA THR A 267 -18.54 2.46 -9.27
C THR A 267 -18.93 1.31 -8.35
N THR A 268 -20.03 1.46 -7.60
CA THR A 268 -20.59 0.40 -6.75
C THR A 268 -21.26 -0.67 -7.61
N ILE A 269 -21.98 -0.27 -8.67
CA ILE A 269 -22.66 -1.20 -9.57
C ILE A 269 -21.64 -2.05 -10.33
N THR A 270 -20.58 -1.44 -10.89
CA THR A 270 -19.54 -2.19 -11.60
C THR A 270 -18.81 -3.18 -10.68
N ARG A 271 -18.47 -2.78 -9.46
CA ARG A 271 -17.88 -3.69 -8.46
C ARG A 271 -18.82 -4.83 -8.07
N LEU A 272 -20.12 -4.56 -7.92
CA LEU A 272 -21.10 -5.61 -7.62
C LEU A 272 -21.25 -6.59 -8.79
N ALA A 273 -21.19 -6.09 -10.03
CA ALA A 273 -21.18 -6.93 -11.22
C ALA A 273 -19.92 -7.79 -11.28
N GLU A 274 -18.74 -7.23 -11.03
CA GLU A 274 -17.47 -7.97 -10.96
C GLU A 274 -17.48 -9.04 -9.86
N MET A 275 -17.99 -8.70 -8.66
CA MET A 275 -18.15 -9.68 -7.57
C MET A 275 -19.13 -10.80 -7.93
N LYS A 276 -20.21 -10.46 -8.65
CA LYS A 276 -21.15 -11.45 -9.15
C LYS A 276 -20.49 -12.36 -10.19
N ASP A 277 -19.76 -11.80 -11.15
CA ASP A 277 -19.02 -12.58 -12.14
C ASP A 277 -18.02 -13.53 -11.47
N GLN A 278 -17.24 -13.04 -10.49
CA GLN A 278 -16.35 -13.86 -9.69
C GLN A 278 -17.08 -15.02 -8.99
N TYR A 279 -18.24 -14.75 -8.42
CA TYR A 279 -19.06 -15.76 -7.77
C TYR A 279 -19.59 -16.79 -8.76
N ASP A 280 -20.22 -16.34 -9.85
CA ASP A 280 -20.83 -17.19 -10.87
C ASP A 280 -19.77 -18.10 -11.53
N GLN A 281 -18.59 -17.55 -11.84
CA GLN A 281 -17.47 -18.32 -12.37
C GLN A 281 -16.94 -19.32 -11.35
N THR A 282 -16.77 -18.94 -10.09
CA THR A 282 -16.33 -19.88 -9.03
C THR A 282 -17.33 -21.03 -8.84
N MET A 283 -18.63 -20.76 -9.01
CA MET A 283 -19.70 -21.75 -8.88
C MET A 283 -20.01 -22.53 -10.17
N SER A 284 -19.32 -22.23 -11.27
CA SER A 284 -19.62 -22.81 -12.60
C SER A 284 -19.38 -24.32 -12.72
N SER A 285 -18.52 -24.89 -11.88
CA SER A 285 -18.14 -26.31 -11.94
C SER A 285 -17.70 -26.85 -10.58
N ALA A 286 -17.84 -28.17 -10.40
CA ALA A 286 -17.39 -28.86 -9.19
C ALA A 286 -15.87 -28.67 -8.94
N LEU A 287 -15.07 -28.61 -10.02
CA LEU A 287 -13.64 -28.32 -9.93
C LEU A 287 -13.40 -26.93 -9.36
N SER A 288 -14.08 -25.91 -9.90
CA SER A 288 -13.92 -24.52 -9.47
C SER A 288 -14.40 -24.29 -8.04
N ILE A 289 -15.43 -25.02 -7.60
CA ILE A 289 -15.87 -25.02 -6.20
C ILE A 289 -14.81 -25.67 -5.29
N ALA A 290 -14.20 -26.77 -5.72
CA ALA A 290 -13.25 -27.53 -4.90
C ALA A 290 -11.87 -26.85 -4.76
N VAL A 291 -11.36 -26.24 -5.84
CA VAL A 291 -10.00 -25.68 -5.86
C VAL A 291 -9.93 -24.18 -6.16
N GLY A 292 -11.06 -23.52 -6.42
CA GLY A 292 -11.12 -22.13 -6.86
C GLY A 292 -10.68 -21.95 -8.33
N GLN A 293 -10.75 -20.72 -8.84
CA GLN A 293 -10.31 -20.40 -10.21
C GLN A 293 -8.78 -20.16 -10.32
N GLY A 294 -8.08 -19.99 -9.20
CA GLY A 294 -6.63 -19.76 -9.17
C GLY A 294 -6.22 -18.31 -9.44
N TYR A 295 -4.94 -18.00 -9.17
CA TYR A 295 -4.43 -16.62 -9.19
C TYR A 295 -4.32 -15.99 -10.59
N GLY A 296 -4.20 -16.80 -11.64
CA GLY A 296 -4.06 -16.30 -13.01
C GLY A 296 -5.39 -16.08 -13.75
N HIS A 297 -6.52 -16.26 -13.08
CA HIS A 297 -7.84 -16.24 -13.70
C HIS A 297 -8.29 -14.83 -14.06
N ASP A 298 -8.90 -14.69 -15.24
CA ASP A 298 -9.42 -13.41 -15.76
C ASP A 298 -10.90 -13.28 -15.40
N TYR A 299 -11.21 -12.44 -14.41
CA TYR A 299 -12.57 -12.06 -14.05
C TYR A 299 -12.94 -10.78 -14.81
N ARG A 300 -14.11 -10.74 -15.46
CA ARG A 300 -14.48 -9.67 -16.41
C ARG A 300 -15.74 -8.94 -16.02
#